data_AF-A0AAJ6CQZ8-F1
#
_entry.id   AF-A0AAJ6CQZ8-F1
#
_cell.length_a   1.000
_cell.length_b   1.000
_cell.length_c   1.000
_cell.angle_alpha   90.00
_cell.angle_beta   90.00
_cell.angle_gamma   90.00
#
_symmetry.space_group_name_H-M   'P 1'
#
loop_
_entity.id
_entity.type
_entity.pdbx_description
1 polymer ?
#
loop_
_entity_poly.entity_id
_entity_poly.type
_entity_poly.pdbx_seq_one_letter_code
_entity_poly.pdbx_strand_id
1 'polypeptide(L)'
;MVTLSGKDLIELLDFISPDREQDPEQLESEVTIIQKPEAFISLDGENRPAGLYAFLTEYPEEGLYGPIGARDLLKVALFTTQEGEPWGLWASGHHPKADFLVKANEVIAGVDYAPVTIDQVEHGHAYYDSGLAEFNLMEAEQGQPDAFPITWVRGDKLTYPGE
;
A
#
# COMPACT_ATOMS: atom_id res chain seq x y z
N MET A 1 14.57 12.06 18.29
CA MET A 1 15.32 12.27 17.03
C MET A 1 14.51 11.61 15.93
N VAL A 2 14.28 12.31 14.82
CA VAL A 2 13.50 11.81 13.68
C VAL A 2 14.46 11.65 12.51
N THR A 3 14.41 10.49 11.84
CA THR A 3 15.18 10.20 10.63
C THR A 3 14.21 9.98 9.48
N LEU A 4 14.39 10.72 8.39
CA LEU A 4 13.62 10.57 7.16
C LEU A 4 14.55 10.09 6.04
N SER A 5 14.08 9.12 5.26
CA SER A 5 14.74 8.71 4.03
C SER A 5 14.50 9.73 2.91
N GLY A 6 15.31 9.68 1.85
CA GLY A 6 15.07 10.53 0.67
C GLY A 6 13.69 10.31 0.04
N LYS A 7 13.12 9.10 0.17
CA LYS A 7 11.77 8.78 -0.30
C LYS A 7 10.69 9.48 0.53
N ASP A 8 10.86 9.50 1.85
CA ASP A 8 9.95 10.21 2.76
C ASP A 8 9.97 11.72 2.50
N LEU A 9 11.13 12.26 2.11
CA LEU A 9 11.26 13.66 1.72
C LEU A 9 10.56 13.98 0.39
N ILE A 10 10.66 13.09 -0.61
CA ILE A 10 9.93 13.24 -1.89
C ILE A 10 8.42 13.17 -1.64
N GLU A 11 7.98 12.22 -0.81
CA GLU A 11 6.58 12.06 -0.43
C GLU A 11 6.00 13.33 0.21
N LEU A 12 6.75 13.95 1.12
CA LEU A 12 6.37 15.24 1.69
C LEU A 12 6.31 16.36 0.64
N LEU A 13 7.29 16.40 -0.27
CA LEU A 13 7.32 17.39 -1.33
C LEU A 13 6.12 17.23 -2.30
N ASP A 14 5.71 16.01 -2.59
CA ASP A 14 4.51 15.70 -3.39
C ASP A 14 3.23 16.17 -2.68
N PHE A 15 3.16 16.05 -1.36
CA PHE A 15 2.04 16.56 -0.57
C PHE A 15 1.99 18.10 -0.53
N ILE A 16 3.13 18.76 -0.30
CA ILE A 16 3.20 20.22 -0.11
C ILE A 16 3.05 20.97 -1.43
N SER A 17 3.62 20.41 -2.50
CA SER A 17 3.75 21.12 -3.76
C SER A 17 3.36 20.23 -4.95
N PRO A 18 2.09 19.75 -5.01
CA PRO A 18 1.64 18.82 -6.03
C PRO A 18 1.73 19.40 -7.45
N ASP A 19 1.56 20.72 -7.60
CA ASP A 19 1.52 21.42 -8.90
C ASP A 19 2.75 22.30 -9.13
N ARG A 20 3.89 21.95 -8.52
CA ARG A 20 5.13 22.75 -8.51
C ARG A 20 5.65 23.20 -9.88
N GLU A 21 5.27 22.49 -10.95
CA GLU A 21 5.65 22.85 -12.32
C GLU A 21 4.80 24.00 -12.88
N GLN A 22 3.54 24.09 -12.46
CA GLN A 22 2.57 25.09 -12.88
C GLN A 22 2.49 26.26 -11.88
N ASP A 23 2.75 25.99 -10.60
CA ASP A 23 2.76 26.94 -9.50
C ASP A 23 4.01 26.74 -8.61
N PRO A 24 5.16 27.32 -9.01
CA PRO A 24 6.41 27.18 -8.26
C PRO A 24 6.39 27.81 -6.87
N GLU A 25 5.44 28.70 -6.56
CA GLU A 25 5.35 29.35 -5.24
C GLU A 25 4.99 28.34 -4.13
N GLN A 26 4.37 27.22 -4.48
CA GLN A 26 4.12 26.10 -3.55
C GLN A 26 5.41 25.53 -2.91
N LEU A 27 6.58 25.71 -3.54
CA LEU A 27 7.86 25.27 -2.99
C LEU A 27 8.31 26.11 -1.78
N GLU A 28 7.73 27.30 -1.60
CA GLU A 28 8.02 28.19 -0.48
C GLU A 28 7.14 27.89 0.75
N SER A 29 6.14 27.00 0.65
CA SER A 29 5.27 26.61 1.76
C SER A 29 6.03 25.85 2.85
N GLU A 30 5.80 26.20 4.11
CA GLU A 30 6.44 25.53 5.24
C GLU A 30 5.64 24.31 5.70
N VAL A 31 6.31 23.18 5.94
CA VAL A 31 5.67 21.98 6.51
C VAL A 31 6.08 21.78 7.96
N THR A 32 5.10 21.52 8.81
CA THR A 32 5.34 21.10 10.19
C THR A 32 5.17 19.60 10.31
N ILE A 33 6.19 18.93 10.87
CA ILE A 33 6.17 17.49 11.15
C ILE A 33 5.98 17.27 12.65
N ILE A 34 4.98 16.48 13.01
CA ILE A 34 4.68 16.10 14.38
C ILE A 34 4.79 14.59 14.57
N GLN A 35 5.23 14.17 15.76
CA GLN A 35 5.18 12.77 16.15
C GLN A 35 3.94 12.52 17.01
N LYS A 36 3.13 11.54 16.60
CA LYS A 36 1.99 11.01 17.36
C LYS A 36 2.39 9.64 17.91
N PRO A 37 2.70 9.51 19.21
CA PRO A 37 3.18 8.26 19.78
C PRO A 37 2.09 7.19 19.88
N GLU A 38 0.82 7.59 19.83
CA GLU A 38 -0.36 6.73 19.93
C GLU A 38 -1.34 7.08 18.81
N ALA A 39 -2.24 6.14 18.50
CA ALA A 39 -3.35 6.38 17.58
C ALA A 39 -4.26 7.49 18.11
N PHE A 40 -4.85 8.27 17.22
CA PHE A 40 -5.62 9.46 17.56
C PHE A 40 -6.72 9.70 16.54
N ILE A 41 -7.71 10.51 16.93
CA ILE A 41 -8.75 10.99 16.02
C ILE A 41 -8.29 12.35 15.48
N SER A 42 -8.18 12.50 14.16
CA SER A 42 -7.84 13.79 13.54
C SER A 42 -9.00 14.78 13.62
N LEU A 43 -8.73 16.05 13.27
CA LEU A 43 -9.71 17.14 13.36
C LEU A 43 -10.93 16.93 12.46
N ASP A 44 -10.76 16.16 11.38
CA ASP A 44 -11.79 15.69 10.45
C ASP A 44 -12.62 14.49 10.99
N GLY A 45 -12.26 13.94 12.16
CA GLY A 45 -12.94 12.79 12.76
C GLY A 45 -12.41 11.42 12.32
N GLU A 46 -11.35 11.35 11.52
CA GLU A 46 -10.76 10.07 11.08
C GLU A 46 -9.87 9.45 12.16
N ASN A 47 -9.91 8.11 12.28
CA ASN A 47 -9.00 7.39 13.18
C ASN A 47 -7.65 7.17 12.48
N ARG A 48 -6.58 7.72 13.06
CA ARG A 48 -5.22 7.73 12.51
C ARG A 48 -4.30 6.90 13.41
N PRO A 49 -3.42 6.04 12.85
CA PRO A 49 -2.45 5.28 13.65
C PRO A 49 -1.38 6.17 14.32
N ALA A 50 -0.54 5.58 15.17
CA ALA A 50 0.65 6.26 15.68
C ALA A 50 1.68 6.45 14.55
N GLY A 51 2.43 7.55 14.54
CA GLY A 51 3.48 7.80 13.56
C GLY A 51 3.88 9.26 13.42
N LEU A 52 4.65 9.57 12.37
CA LEU A 52 5.02 10.95 12.02
C LEU A 52 3.99 11.51 11.06
N TYR A 53 3.48 12.71 11.28
CA TYR A 53 2.48 13.35 10.43
C TYR A 53 2.95 14.73 10.02
N ALA A 54 2.53 15.20 8.85
CA ALA A 54 2.86 16.49 8.30
C ALA A 54 1.59 17.31 8.07
N PHE A 55 1.67 18.63 8.21
CA PHE A 55 0.63 19.56 7.78
C PHE A 55 1.28 20.87 7.32
N LEU A 56 0.57 21.63 6.49
CA LEU A 56 1.01 22.96 6.06
C LEU A 56 0.98 23.90 7.26
N THR A 57 2.11 24.52 7.57
CA THR A 57 2.30 25.31 8.80
C THR A 57 1.37 26.51 8.84
N GLU A 58 1.11 27.09 7.67
CA GLU A 58 0.24 28.25 7.45
C GLU A 58 -1.25 27.89 7.50
N TYR A 59 -1.59 26.63 7.18
CA TYR A 59 -2.95 26.12 7.07
C TYR A 59 -3.10 24.74 7.76
N PRO A 60 -2.89 24.66 9.08
CA PRO A 60 -2.88 23.38 9.81
C PRO A 60 -4.22 22.62 9.78
N GLU A 61 -5.30 23.30 9.45
CA GLU A 61 -6.65 22.76 9.27
C GLU A 61 -6.91 22.15 7.89
N GLU A 62 -6.11 22.49 6.88
CA GLU A 62 -6.37 22.09 5.48
C GLU A 62 -5.93 20.65 5.16
N GLY A 63 -5.37 19.95 6.13
CA GLY A 63 -5.16 18.51 6.03
C GLY A 63 -3.98 18.03 6.86
N LEU A 64 -4.11 16.80 7.35
CA LEU A 64 -3.04 16.09 8.04
C LEU A 64 -2.55 14.93 7.17
N TYR A 65 -1.33 15.04 6.68
CA TYR A 65 -0.68 14.02 5.88
C TYR A 65 0.06 13.00 6.76
N GLY A 66 -0.11 11.71 6.46
CA GLY A 66 0.69 10.65 7.05
C GLY A 66 -0.09 9.43 7.58
N PRO A 67 0.60 8.48 8.23
CA PRO A 67 1.97 8.65 8.69
C PRO A 67 3.03 8.70 7.58
N ILE A 68 3.98 9.63 7.69
CA ILE A 68 5.10 9.83 6.76
C ILE A 68 5.96 8.57 6.73
N GLY A 69 6.27 8.07 5.53
CA GLY A 69 7.03 6.83 5.38
C GLY A 69 6.22 5.59 5.78
N ALA A 70 4.94 5.76 6.13
CA ALA A 70 3.96 4.70 6.23
C ALA A 70 3.16 4.57 4.94
N ARG A 71 3.79 4.81 3.76
CA ARG A 71 3.40 4.05 2.57
C ARG A 71 3.24 2.62 3.05
N ASP A 72 2.00 2.16 3.05
CA ASP A 72 1.58 0.90 3.65
C ASP A 72 2.73 -0.07 3.54
N LEU A 73 3.31 -0.46 4.69
CA LEU A 73 4.32 -1.52 4.75
C LEU A 73 3.79 -2.61 3.86
N LEU A 74 4.27 -2.72 2.62
CA LEU A 74 3.60 -3.46 1.58
C LEU A 74 3.34 -4.86 2.13
N LYS A 75 2.08 -5.13 2.49
CA LYS A 75 1.71 -6.38 3.17
C LYS A 75 1.30 -7.32 2.07
N VAL A 76 2.21 -8.22 1.75
CA VAL A 76 1.90 -9.35 0.87
C VAL A 76 1.53 -10.54 1.75
N ALA A 77 0.45 -11.22 1.42
CA ALA A 77 0.06 -12.46 2.04
C ALA A 77 -0.24 -13.53 0.98
N LEU A 78 0.16 -14.76 1.28
CA LEU A 78 -0.27 -15.94 0.54
C LEU A 78 -1.64 -16.36 1.07
N PHE A 79 -2.61 -16.45 0.17
CA PHE A 79 -3.91 -17.04 0.45
C PHE A 79 -3.94 -18.43 -0.16
N THR A 80 -4.47 -19.40 0.57
CA THR A 80 -4.62 -20.80 0.15
C THR A 80 -6.07 -21.22 0.30
N THR A 81 -6.57 -22.13 -0.54
CA THR A 81 -7.90 -22.73 -0.37
C THR A 81 -7.97 -23.57 0.93
N GLN A 82 -9.17 -24.06 1.26
CA GLN A 82 -9.35 -24.98 2.41
C GLN A 82 -8.51 -26.28 2.28
N GLU A 83 -8.20 -26.69 1.06
CA GLU A 83 -7.38 -27.88 0.78
C GLU A 83 -5.87 -27.57 0.81
N GLY A 84 -5.49 -26.32 1.06
CA GLY A 84 -4.10 -25.86 1.12
C GLY A 84 -3.50 -25.48 -0.24
N GLU A 85 -4.28 -25.52 -1.31
CA GLU A 85 -3.83 -25.12 -2.65
C GLU A 85 -3.66 -23.60 -2.74
N PRO A 86 -2.72 -23.09 -3.54
CA PRO A 86 -2.49 -21.65 -3.63
C PRO A 86 -3.66 -20.95 -4.32
N TRP A 87 -4.23 -19.95 -3.65
CA TRP A 87 -5.21 -19.04 -4.24
C TRP A 87 -4.54 -17.82 -4.88
N GLY A 88 -3.50 -17.30 -4.21
CA GLY A 88 -2.64 -16.26 -4.78
C GLY A 88 -1.84 -15.50 -3.73
N LEU A 89 -0.89 -14.69 -4.18
CA LEU A 89 -0.18 -13.70 -3.36
C LEU A 89 -0.78 -12.33 -3.62
N TRP A 90 -1.22 -11.64 -2.56
CA TRP A 90 -1.95 -10.38 -2.71
C TRP A 90 -1.35 -9.31 -1.82
N ALA A 91 -1.25 -8.09 -2.35
CA ALA A 91 -0.92 -6.91 -1.57
C ALA A 91 -2.17 -6.20 -1.06
N SER A 92 -2.03 -5.51 0.08
CA SER A 92 -3.00 -4.49 0.49
C SER A 92 -2.96 -3.32 -0.50
N GLY A 93 -3.84 -3.33 -1.50
CA GLY A 93 -3.98 -2.27 -2.50
C GLY A 93 -3.05 -2.42 -3.72
N HIS A 94 -2.87 -1.32 -4.45
CA HIS A 94 -2.13 -1.27 -5.71
C HIS A 94 -0.73 -0.68 -5.52
N HIS A 95 0.30 -1.42 -5.96
CA HIS A 95 1.71 -1.11 -5.72
C HIS A 95 2.56 -1.34 -6.98
N PRO A 96 3.74 -0.72 -7.09
CA PRO A 96 4.70 -1.06 -8.15
C PRO A 96 5.04 -2.56 -8.13
N LYS A 97 5.04 -3.20 -9.30
CA LYS A 97 5.33 -4.64 -9.42
C LYS A 97 6.67 -5.04 -8.82
N ALA A 98 7.69 -4.19 -8.95
CA ALA A 98 9.03 -4.43 -8.40
C ALA A 98 9.02 -4.48 -6.87
N ASP A 99 8.32 -3.55 -6.21
CA ASP A 99 8.18 -3.51 -4.77
C ASP A 99 7.38 -4.74 -4.28
N PHE A 100 6.28 -5.06 -4.98
CA PHE A 100 5.48 -6.28 -4.75
C PHE A 100 6.34 -7.53 -4.81
N LEU A 101 7.14 -7.68 -5.88
CA LEU A 101 7.94 -8.88 -6.13
C LEU A 101 8.92 -9.18 -5.00
N VAL A 102 9.57 -8.15 -4.45
CA VAL A 102 10.50 -8.32 -3.32
C VAL A 102 9.76 -8.90 -2.11
N LYS A 103 8.62 -8.34 -1.75
CA LYS A 103 7.83 -8.82 -0.60
C LYS A 103 7.15 -10.16 -0.84
N ALA A 104 6.67 -10.40 -2.05
CA ALA A 104 6.11 -11.70 -2.44
C ALA A 104 7.14 -12.82 -2.28
N ASN A 105 8.39 -12.59 -2.69
CA ASN A 105 9.45 -13.57 -2.53
C ASN A 105 9.94 -13.74 -1.09
N GLU A 106 9.86 -12.72 -0.23
CA GLU A 106 10.04 -12.88 1.22
C GLU A 106 8.99 -13.82 1.83
N VAL A 107 7.72 -13.69 1.41
CA VAL A 107 6.62 -14.59 1.86
C VAL A 107 6.83 -16.00 1.32
N ILE A 108 7.16 -16.13 0.02
CA ILE A 108 7.35 -17.42 -0.65
C ILE A 108 8.54 -18.19 -0.08
N ALA A 109 9.61 -17.52 0.36
CA ALA A 109 10.74 -18.19 1.01
C ALA A 109 10.36 -18.95 2.30
N GLY A 110 9.21 -18.65 2.90
CA GLY A 110 8.67 -19.36 4.07
C GLY A 110 7.82 -20.60 3.74
N VAL A 111 7.61 -20.91 2.46
CA VAL A 111 6.74 -21.99 1.97
C VAL A 111 7.40 -22.78 0.84
N ASP A 112 6.84 -23.92 0.46
CA ASP A 112 7.42 -24.83 -0.55
C ASP A 112 7.01 -24.46 -1.98
N TYR A 113 7.17 -23.18 -2.35
CA TYR A 113 6.93 -22.70 -3.72
C TYR A 113 8.20 -22.09 -4.32
N ALA A 114 8.32 -22.15 -5.64
CA ALA A 114 9.39 -21.50 -6.37
C ALA A 114 9.27 -19.96 -6.28
N PRO A 115 10.40 -19.22 -6.33
CA PRO A 115 10.36 -17.77 -6.37
C PRO A 115 9.50 -17.25 -7.52
N VAL A 116 8.67 -16.27 -7.21
CA VAL A 116 7.88 -15.52 -8.19
C VAL A 116 8.81 -14.64 -9.03
N THR A 117 8.48 -14.51 -10.30
CA THR A 117 9.12 -13.64 -11.29
C THR A 117 8.25 -12.42 -11.56
N ILE A 118 8.84 -11.36 -12.09
CA ILE A 118 8.11 -10.11 -12.38
C ILE A 118 6.97 -10.30 -13.39
N ASP A 119 7.11 -11.28 -14.30
CA ASP A 119 6.12 -11.59 -15.34
C ASP A 119 4.86 -12.26 -14.78
N GLN A 120 4.95 -12.88 -13.59
CA GLN A 120 3.81 -13.45 -12.87
C GLN A 120 3.03 -12.39 -12.06
N VAL A 121 3.60 -11.19 -11.86
CA VAL A 121 2.96 -10.13 -11.09
C VAL A 121 1.98 -9.37 -11.99
N GLU A 122 0.74 -9.24 -11.54
CA GLU A 122 -0.35 -8.60 -12.26
C GLU A 122 -0.88 -7.35 -11.55
N HIS A 123 -1.47 -6.48 -12.34
CA HIS A 123 -2.25 -5.32 -11.90
C HIS A 123 -3.69 -5.53 -12.34
N GLY A 124 -4.63 -5.33 -11.42
CA GLY A 124 -6.04 -5.58 -11.67
C GLY A 124 -6.92 -4.88 -10.66
N HIS A 125 -8.16 -5.33 -10.55
CA HIS A 125 -9.10 -4.87 -9.53
C HIS A 125 -9.62 -6.07 -8.74
N ALA A 126 -10.07 -5.82 -7.51
CA ALA A 126 -10.74 -6.79 -6.68
C ALA A 126 -11.86 -6.13 -5.87
N TYR A 127 -12.76 -6.94 -5.32
CA TYR A 127 -13.78 -6.51 -4.38
C TYR A 127 -13.89 -7.50 -3.21
N TYR A 128 -14.46 -7.07 -2.09
CA TYR A 128 -14.76 -7.94 -0.96
C TYR A 128 -16.19 -8.52 -1.08
N ASP A 129 -16.32 -9.84 -1.19
CA ASP A 129 -17.58 -10.57 -1.20
C ASP A 129 -17.99 -11.01 0.21
N SER A 130 -18.86 -10.23 0.85
CA SER A 130 -19.37 -10.55 2.19
C SER A 130 -20.18 -11.86 2.28
N GLY A 131 -20.56 -12.46 1.15
CA GLY A 131 -21.26 -13.74 1.11
C GLY A 131 -20.34 -14.94 1.32
N LEU A 132 -19.02 -14.76 1.19
CA LEU A 132 -18.02 -15.80 1.43
C LEU A 132 -17.38 -15.61 2.80
N ALA A 133 -17.50 -16.63 3.65
CA ALA A 133 -16.96 -16.58 5.02
C ALA A 133 -15.43 -16.61 5.04
N GLU A 134 -14.79 -17.14 4.00
CA GLU A 134 -13.34 -17.26 3.84
C GLU A 134 -12.96 -16.86 2.40
N PHE A 135 -11.80 -16.22 2.23
CA PHE A 135 -11.30 -15.76 0.92
C PHE A 135 -12.29 -14.86 0.20
N ASN A 136 -12.86 -13.89 0.92
CA ASN A 136 -13.82 -12.95 0.38
C ASN A 136 -13.21 -11.96 -0.62
N LEU A 137 -11.92 -11.99 -0.91
CA LEU A 137 -11.31 -11.13 -1.91
C LEU A 137 -11.39 -11.79 -3.29
N MET A 138 -12.17 -11.19 -4.19
CA MET A 138 -12.43 -11.71 -5.53
C MET A 138 -11.90 -10.74 -6.59
N GLU A 139 -11.33 -11.27 -7.68
CA GLU A 139 -10.98 -10.45 -8.85
C GLU A 139 -12.23 -9.73 -9.40
N ALA A 140 -12.04 -8.50 -9.86
CA ALA A 140 -13.10 -7.63 -10.35
C ALA A 140 -12.75 -7.02 -11.71
N GLU A 141 -13.77 -6.67 -12.47
CA GLU A 141 -13.60 -5.82 -13.65
C GLU A 141 -13.52 -4.34 -13.25
N GLN A 142 -12.80 -3.55 -14.05
CA GLN A 142 -12.72 -2.11 -13.85
C GLN A 142 -14.12 -1.48 -14.01
N GLY A 143 -14.58 -0.78 -12.98
CA GLY A 143 -15.89 -0.11 -12.96
C GLY A 143 -17.03 -0.94 -12.34
N GLN A 144 -16.76 -2.18 -11.92
CA GLN A 144 -17.69 -2.91 -11.05
C GLN A 144 -17.87 -2.16 -9.71
N PRO A 145 -19.09 -2.12 -9.12
CA PRO A 145 -19.30 -1.51 -7.81
C PRO A 145 -18.35 -2.11 -6.77
N ASP A 146 -17.82 -1.25 -5.90
CA ASP A 146 -16.90 -1.61 -4.80
C ASP A 146 -15.56 -2.22 -5.24
N ALA A 147 -15.26 -2.22 -6.55
CA ALA A 147 -13.96 -2.66 -7.05
C ALA A 147 -12.86 -1.65 -6.72
N PHE A 148 -11.75 -2.13 -6.21
CA PHE A 148 -10.55 -1.35 -5.90
C PHE A 148 -9.31 -1.94 -6.59
N PRO A 149 -8.34 -1.11 -6.97
CA PRO A 149 -7.16 -1.57 -7.68
C PRO A 149 -6.22 -2.36 -6.75
N ILE A 150 -5.55 -3.36 -7.31
CA ILE A 150 -4.67 -4.27 -6.58
C ILE A 150 -3.39 -4.62 -7.35
N THR A 151 -2.42 -5.21 -6.66
CA THR A 151 -1.24 -5.88 -7.23
C THR A 151 -1.08 -7.26 -6.61
N TRP A 152 -0.89 -8.28 -7.44
CA TRP A 152 -1.04 -9.66 -7.00
C TRP A 152 -0.39 -10.67 -7.96
N VAL A 153 -0.38 -11.95 -7.58
CA VAL A 153 -0.01 -13.10 -8.41
C VAL A 153 -1.11 -14.15 -8.26
N ARG A 154 -1.63 -14.66 -9.38
CA ARG A 154 -2.66 -15.70 -9.38
C ARG A 154 -2.10 -17.03 -8.89
N GLY A 155 -2.88 -17.76 -8.10
CA GLY A 155 -2.47 -19.04 -7.52
C GLY A 155 -2.06 -20.09 -8.55
N ASP A 156 -2.72 -20.14 -9.71
CA ASP A 156 -2.40 -21.04 -10.82
C ASP A 156 -1.05 -20.74 -11.50
N LYS A 157 -0.43 -19.60 -11.18
CA LYS A 157 0.91 -19.23 -11.63
C LYS A 157 1.99 -19.57 -10.62
N LEU A 158 1.65 -19.96 -9.39
CA LEU A 158 2.63 -20.37 -8.39
C LEU A 158 3.04 -21.82 -8.64
N THR A 159 4.34 -22.06 -8.80
CA THR A 159 4.90 -23.39 -9.12
C THR A 159 5.72 -23.95 -7.95
N TYR A 160 5.92 -25.26 -7.93
CA TYR A 160 6.79 -25.91 -6.95
C TYR A 160 8.27 -25.85 -7.36
N PRO A 161 9.22 -25.94 -6.41
CA PRO A 161 10.63 -26.00 -6.75
C PRO A 161 10.95 -27.21 -7.66
N GLY A 162 11.38 -26.95 -8.91
CA GLY A 162 11.83 -27.98 -9.84
C GLY A 162 10.87 -28.35 -10.97
N GLU A 163 9.70 -27.70 -11.05
CA GLU A 163 8.86 -27.62 -12.26
C GLU A 163 9.33 -26.49 -13.18
#